data_AF-A0A6J1Q634-F1
#
_entry.id   AF-A0A6J1Q634-F1
#
_cell.length_a   1.000
_cell.length_b   1.000
_cell.length_c   1.000
_cell.angle_alpha   90.00
_cell.angle_beta   90.00
_cell.angle_gamma   90.00
#
_symmetry.space_group_name_H-M   'P 1'
#
loop_
_entity.id
_entity.type
_entity.pdbx_description
1 polymer ?
#
loop_
_entity_poly.entity_id
_entity_poly.type
_entity_poly.pdbx_seq_one_letter_code
_entity_poly.pdbx_strand_id
1 'polypeptide(L)'
;MDILPINFKALRFCGAWKEREDDNMCVGFLRLCYRYAVFLLIYEFTVSDVIEMIRTRDRIQELTEGLFLGLTFLTLCVKYANFLLRKNELLDLLECLRVKMCQPRNSTEKLIMEKHSRR
;
A
#
# COMPACT_ATOMS: atom_id res chain seq x y z
N MET A 1 4.48 -2.66 14.42
CA MET A 1 4.80 -1.93 13.17
C MET A 1 6.32 -1.93 13.02
N ASP A 2 6.94 -3.11 13.13
CA ASP A 2 8.26 -3.19 13.79
C ASP A 2 9.43 -3.28 12.81
N ILE A 3 9.14 -3.47 11.53
CA ILE A 3 10.13 -3.79 10.49
C ILE A 3 10.26 -2.65 9.47
N LEU A 4 9.16 -2.00 9.05
CA LEU A 4 9.16 -0.88 8.12
C LEU A 4 8.20 0.26 8.52
N PRO A 5 8.45 0.93 9.67
CA PRO A 5 7.50 1.89 10.23
C PRO A 5 7.20 3.08 9.29
N ILE A 6 8.21 3.59 8.60
CA ILE A 6 8.07 4.77 7.72
C ILE A 6 7.16 4.46 6.52
N ASN A 7 7.38 3.33 5.84
CA ASN A 7 6.62 2.95 4.66
C ASN A 7 5.15 2.68 5.00
N PHE A 8 4.88 1.95 6.08
CA PHE A 8 3.51 1.68 6.52
C PHE A 8 2.81 2.94 7.03
N LYS A 9 3.54 3.91 7.60
CA LYS A 9 2.99 5.21 7.98
C LYS A 9 2.60 6.04 6.75
N ALA A 10 3.41 6.02 5.70
CA ALA A 10 3.06 6.65 4.42
C ALA A 10 1.84 5.97 3.78
N LEU A 11 1.78 4.64 3.75
CA LEU A 11 0.63 3.90 3.23
C LEU A 11 -0.65 4.15 4.03
N ARG A 12 -0.52 4.35 5.34
CA ARG A 12 -1.64 4.76 6.22
C ARG A 12 -2.11 6.18 5.88
N PHE A 13 -1.20 7.11 5.65
CA PHE A 13 -1.52 8.46 5.19
C PHE A 13 -2.17 8.46 3.80
N CYS A 14 -1.79 7.55 2.91
CA CYS A 14 -2.48 7.36 1.63
C CYS A 14 -3.81 6.58 1.76
N GLY A 15 -4.27 6.23 2.97
CA GLY A 15 -5.48 5.46 3.19
C GLY A 15 -5.44 4.01 2.66
N ALA A 16 -4.27 3.54 2.20
CA ALA A 16 -4.09 2.22 1.61
C ALA A 16 -3.95 1.11 2.66
N TRP A 17 -3.49 1.43 3.87
CA TRP A 17 -3.18 0.45 4.91
C TRP A 17 -4.04 0.57 6.18
N LYS A 18 -4.37 -0.58 6.79
CA LYS A 18 -5.13 -0.69 8.06
C LYS A 18 -4.27 -1.41 9.09
N GLU A 19 -4.08 -0.81 10.25
CA GLU A 19 -3.11 -1.29 11.25
C GLU A 19 -3.71 -2.28 12.26
N ARG A 20 -5.03 -2.23 12.53
CA ARG A 20 -5.77 -3.27 13.27
C ARG A 20 -7.27 -3.04 13.21
N GLU A 21 -8.03 -4.08 13.53
CA GLU A 21 -9.44 -3.94 13.89
C GLU A 21 -9.52 -3.38 15.31
N ASP A 22 -9.92 -2.12 15.41
CA ASP A 22 -10.40 -1.58 16.69
C ASP A 22 -11.90 -1.85 16.73
N ASP A 23 -12.39 -2.38 17.85
CA ASP A 23 -13.80 -2.81 18.06
C ASP A 23 -14.83 -1.69 17.86
N ASN A 24 -14.40 -0.44 17.83
CA ASN A 24 -15.32 0.69 17.82
C ASN A 24 -15.86 0.99 16.40
N MET A 25 -17.14 0.71 16.19
CA MET A 25 -17.85 0.84 14.90
C MET A 25 -17.70 2.23 14.27
N CYS A 26 -17.78 3.29 15.08
CA CYS A 26 -17.66 4.69 14.62
C CYS A 26 -16.27 4.99 14.01
N VAL A 27 -15.21 4.45 14.60
CA VAL A 27 -13.84 4.61 14.08
C VAL A 27 -13.67 3.79 12.80
N GLY A 28 -14.31 2.63 12.72
CA GLY A 28 -14.42 1.85 11.47
C GLY A 28 -15.01 2.66 10.32
N PHE A 29 -16.15 3.31 10.57
CA PHE A 29 -16.82 4.15 9.57
C PHE A 29 -15.98 5.37 9.15
N LEU A 30 -15.42 6.11 10.10
CA LEU A 30 -14.59 7.29 9.80
C LEU A 30 -13.38 6.92 8.92
N ARG A 31 -12.76 5.77 9.18
CA ARG A 31 -11.67 5.24 8.35
C ARG A 31 -12.12 4.82 6.96
N LEU A 32 -13.32 4.23 6.85
CA LEU A 32 -13.90 3.90 5.55
C LEU A 32 -14.14 5.16 4.73
N CYS A 33 -14.76 6.19 5.33
CA CYS A 33 -14.94 7.50 4.70
C CYS A 33 -13.61 8.12 4.27
N TYR A 34 -12.60 8.08 5.14
CA TYR A 34 -11.26 8.58 4.80
C TYR A 34 -10.65 7.84 3.60
N ARG A 35 -10.72 6.50 3.57
CA ARG A 35 -10.23 5.72 2.44
C ARG A 35 -10.97 6.06 1.14
N TYR A 36 -12.30 6.20 1.20
CA TYR A 36 -13.09 6.62 0.04
C TYR A 36 -12.75 8.04 -0.40
N ALA A 37 -12.53 8.98 0.53
CA ALA A 37 -12.14 10.34 0.20
C ALA A 37 -10.79 10.38 -0.52
N VAL A 38 -9.77 9.63 -0.04
CA VAL A 38 -8.47 9.55 -0.71
C VAL A 38 -8.58 8.89 -2.08
N PHE A 39 -9.36 7.80 -2.19
CA PHE A 39 -9.64 7.16 -3.48
C PHE A 39 -10.27 8.15 -4.46
N LEU A 40 -11.34 8.85 -4.06
CA LEU A 40 -12.01 9.83 -4.89
C LEU A 40 -11.07 10.95 -5.32
N LEU A 41 -10.27 11.51 -4.41
CA LEU A 41 -9.31 12.57 -4.73
C LEU A 41 -8.29 12.14 -5.79
N ILE A 42 -7.70 10.94 -5.67
CA ILE A 42 -6.69 10.46 -6.61
C ILE A 42 -7.31 10.22 -7.99
N TYR A 43 -8.50 9.62 -8.05
CA TYR A 43 -9.15 9.29 -9.32
C TYR A 43 -9.73 10.53 -10.01
N GLU A 44 -10.38 11.43 -9.27
CA GLU A 44 -10.87 12.71 -9.80
C GLU A 44 -9.72 13.57 -10.35
N PHE A 45 -8.59 13.62 -9.64
CA PHE A 45 -7.41 14.32 -10.12
C PHE A 45 -6.90 13.71 -11.44
N THR A 46 -6.81 12.38 -11.51
CA THR A 46 -6.36 11.69 -12.72
C THR A 46 -7.30 11.90 -13.90
N VAL A 47 -8.62 11.91 -13.67
CA VAL A 47 -9.62 12.22 -14.70
C VAL A 47 -9.48 13.66 -15.18
N SER A 48 -9.30 14.61 -14.26
CA SER A 48 -9.10 16.02 -14.59
C SER A 48 -7.84 16.21 -15.45
N ASP A 49 -6.77 15.51 -15.13
CA ASP A 49 -5.50 15.56 -15.86
C ASP A 49 -5.65 14.98 -17.29
N VAL A 50 -6.39 13.89 -17.46
CA VAL A 50 -6.73 13.33 -18.78
C VAL A 50 -7.56 14.32 -19.61
N ILE A 51 -8.52 15.02 -18.99
CA ILE A 51 -9.34 16.05 -19.67
C ILE A 51 -8.45 17.20 -20.15
N GLU A 52 -7.52 17.67 -19.29
CA GLU A 52 -6.60 18.75 -19.62
C GLU A 52 -5.64 18.34 -20.75
N MET A 53 -5.14 17.10 -20.73
CA MET A 53 -4.30 16.54 -21.79
C MET A 53 -5.01 16.51 -23.15
N ILE A 54 -6.32 16.18 -23.17
CA ILE A 54 -7.13 16.22 -24.40
C ILE A 54 -7.29 17.67 -24.90
N ARG A 55 -7.43 18.63 -23.97
CA ARG A 55 -7.62 20.05 -24.28
C ARG A 55 -6.35 20.73 -24.81
N THR A 56 -5.18 20.36 -24.29
CA THR A 56 -3.88 20.97 -24.66
C THR A 56 -3.20 20.29 -25.85
N ARG A 57 -3.87 19.34 -26.52
CA ARG A 57 -3.31 18.54 -27.62
C ARG A 57 -2.65 19.34 -28.75
N ASP A 58 -3.14 20.56 -29.01
CA ASP A 58 -2.66 21.41 -30.11
C ASP A 58 -1.35 22.14 -29.74
N ARG A 59 -0.94 22.11 -28.46
CA ARG A 59 0.29 22.71 -27.95
C ARG A 59 1.25 21.63 -27.44
N ILE A 60 2.19 21.23 -28.29
CA ILE A 60 3.12 20.10 -28.06
C ILE A 60 3.87 20.21 -26.71
N GLN A 61 4.27 21.41 -26.30
CA GLN A 61 5.01 21.59 -25.04
C GLN A 61 4.13 21.36 -23.81
N GLU A 62 2.95 21.99 -23.76
CA GLU A 62 1.97 21.80 -22.69
C GLU A 62 1.47 20.34 -22.65
N LEU A 63 1.28 19.73 -23.82
CA LEU A 63 0.93 18.32 -23.95
C LEU A 63 1.99 17.40 -23.33
N THR A 64 3.29 17.66 -23.58
CA THR A 64 4.37 16.80 -23.07
C THR A 64 4.46 16.87 -21.55
N GLU A 65 4.32 18.06 -20.97
CA GLU A 65 4.27 18.25 -19.52
C GLU A 65 3.04 17.58 -18.89
N GLY A 66 1.86 17.76 -19.50
CA GLY A 66 0.62 17.10 -19.09
C GLY A 66 0.72 15.58 -19.17
N LEU A 67 1.34 15.03 -20.23
CA LEU A 67 1.51 13.59 -20.39
C LEU A 67 2.42 13.00 -19.30
N PHE A 68 3.47 13.72 -18.90
CA PHE A 68 4.37 13.29 -17.83
C PHE A 68 3.64 13.22 -16.47
N LEU A 69 2.86 14.24 -16.15
CA LEU A 69 2.00 14.26 -14.97
C LEU A 69 0.95 13.14 -15.03
N GLY A 70 0.24 13.02 -16.14
CA GLY A 70 -0.83 12.03 -16.30
C GLY A 70 -0.36 10.60 -16.20
N LEU A 71 0.78 10.25 -16.81
CA LEU A 71 1.37 8.92 -16.65
C LEU A 71 1.82 8.64 -15.21
N THR A 72 2.27 9.66 -14.49
CA THR A 72 2.65 9.54 -13.08
C THR A 72 1.43 9.23 -12.21
N PHE A 73 0.32 9.97 -12.40
CA PHE A 73 -0.92 9.76 -11.66
C PHE A 73 -1.65 8.47 -12.06
N LEU A 74 -1.58 8.09 -13.33
CA LEU A 74 -2.07 6.79 -13.81
C LEU A 74 -1.31 5.64 -13.12
N THR A 75 0.03 5.74 -13.06
CA THR A 75 0.86 4.75 -12.35
C THR A 75 0.52 4.70 -10.87
N LEU A 76 0.25 5.85 -10.24
CA LEU A 76 -0.20 5.92 -8.86
C LEU A 76 -1.55 5.19 -8.67
N CYS A 77 -2.52 5.41 -9.54
CA CYS A 77 -3.82 4.72 -9.51
C CYS A 77 -3.66 3.20 -9.62
N VAL A 78 -2.85 2.73 -10.57
CA VAL A 78 -2.60 1.30 -10.76
C VAL A 78 -1.91 0.69 -9.55
N LYS A 79 -0.88 1.35 -9.00
CA LYS A 79 -0.18 0.91 -7.78
C LYS A 79 -1.13 0.86 -6.59
N TYR A 80 -1.98 1.88 -6.43
CA TYR A 80 -2.95 1.95 -5.37
C TYR A 80 -3.97 0.80 -5.45
N ALA A 81 -4.52 0.55 -6.64
CA ALA A 81 -5.44 -0.55 -6.89
C ALA A 81 -4.78 -1.91 -6.64
N ASN A 82 -3.56 -2.12 -7.13
CA ASN A 82 -2.80 -3.34 -6.92
C ASN A 82 -2.57 -3.61 -5.43
N PHE A 83 -2.23 -2.58 -4.66
CA PHE A 83 -2.02 -2.68 -3.23
C PHE A 83 -3.31 -3.03 -2.47
N LEU A 84 -4.46 -2.48 -2.88
CA LEU A 84 -5.75 -2.84 -2.33
C LEU A 84 -6.14 -4.30 -2.62
N LEU A 85 -5.89 -4.77 -3.85
CA LEU A 85 -6.20 -6.15 -4.27
C LEU A 85 -5.31 -7.17 -3.57
N ARG A 86 -4.01 -6.89 -3.45
CA ARG A 86 -3.01 -7.79 -2.84
C ARG A 86 -2.84 -7.60 -1.35
N LYS A 87 -3.75 -6.88 -0.69
CA LYS A 87 -3.62 -6.55 0.73
C LYS A 87 -3.47 -7.79 1.61
N ASN A 88 -4.19 -8.88 1.30
CA ASN A 88 -4.13 -10.13 2.07
C ASN A 88 -2.76 -10.80 1.93
N GLU A 89 -2.25 -10.96 0.71
CA GLU A 89 -0.90 -11.49 0.44
C GLU A 89 0.19 -10.66 1.15
N LEU A 90 -0.01 -9.33 1.19
CA LEU A 90 0.93 -8.41 1.83
C LEU A 90 0.90 -8.53 3.37
N LEU A 91 -0.25 -8.86 3.95
CA LEU A 91 -0.37 -9.18 5.37
C LEU A 91 0.36 -10.49 5.70
N ASP A 92 0.20 -11.53 4.88
CA ASP A 92 0.89 -12.82 5.05
C ASP A 92 2.41 -12.67 4.96
N LEU A 93 2.89 -11.88 4.00
CA LEU A 93 4.31 -11.52 3.87
C LEU A 93 4.81 -10.75 5.09
N LEU A 94 4.02 -9.81 5.60
CA LEU A 94 4.40 -9.03 6.78
C LEU A 94 4.45 -9.90 8.04
N GLU A 95 3.56 -10.88 8.15
CA GLU A 95 3.60 -11.88 9.22
C GLU A 95 4.85 -12.75 9.11
N CYS A 96 5.19 -13.26 7.91
CA CYS A 96 6.42 -13.99 7.65
C CYS A 96 7.67 -13.18 8.06
N LEU A 97 7.69 -11.88 7.75
CA LEU A 97 8.80 -11.00 8.13
C LEU A 97 8.87 -10.75 9.64
N ARG A 98 7.73 -10.78 10.34
CA ARG A 98 7.64 -10.55 11.80
C ARG A 98 8.03 -11.78 12.61
N VAL A 99 7.81 -12.98 12.08
CA VAL A 99 8.38 -14.20 12.65
C VAL A 99 9.90 -14.06 12.64
N LYS A 100 10.55 -14.37 13.78
CA LYS A 100 12.02 -14.37 13.85
C LYS A 100 12.57 -15.25 12.72
N MET A 101 13.48 -14.71 11.91
CA MET A 101 14.22 -15.50 10.93
C MET A 101 14.85 -16.72 11.64
N CYS A 102 14.76 -17.89 11.00
CA CYS A 102 15.27 -19.17 11.52
C CYS A 102 14.58 -19.69 12.80
N GLN A 103 13.27 -19.45 12.98
CA GLN A 103 12.51 -20.23 13.98
C GLN A 103 12.20 -21.63 13.46
N PRO A 104 12.27 -22.66 14.32
CA PRO A 104 11.95 -24.01 13.93
C PRO A 104 10.43 -24.14 13.71
N ARG A 105 10.03 -24.47 12.49
CA ARG A 105 8.62 -24.69 12.12
C ARG A 105 8.16 -26.12 12.43
N ASN A 106 9.11 -27.06 12.44
CA ASN A 106 8.86 -28.47 12.69
C ASN A 106 9.55 -28.96 13.97
N SER A 107 9.01 -30.01 14.60
CA SER A 107 9.61 -30.64 15.78
C SER A 107 11.05 -31.12 15.54
N THR A 108 11.33 -31.60 14.32
CA THR A 108 12.68 -31.96 13.87
C THR A 108 13.64 -30.77 13.83
N GLU A 109 13.22 -29.62 13.32
CA GLU A 109 14.04 -28.41 13.28
C GLU A 109 14.31 -27.89 14.70
N LYS A 110 13.32 -28.02 15.59
CA LYS A 110 13.46 -27.63 17.00
C LYS A 110 14.52 -28.47 17.72
N LEU A 111 14.51 -29.79 17.47
CA LEU A 111 15.52 -30.73 17.97
C LEU A 111 16.92 -30.42 17.44
N ILE A 112 17.05 -30.07 16.15
CA ILE A 112 18.34 -29.70 15.54
C ILE A 112 18.86 -28.41 16.17
N MET A 113 18.01 -27.39 16.34
CA MET A 113 18.40 -26.14 17.01
C MET A 113 18.85 -26.39 18.45
N GLU A 114 18.10 -27.15 19.24
CA GLU A 114 18.41 -27.42 20.64
C GLU A 114 19.71 -28.23 20.82
N LYS A 115 19.99 -29.15 19.88
CA LYS A 115 21.25 -29.93 19.86
C LYS A 115 22.47 -29.05 19.56
N HIS A 116 22.31 -28.02 18.73
CA HIS A 116 23.40 -27.16 18.28
C HIS A 116 23.46 -25.78 18.98
N SER A 117 22.50 -25.44 19.85
CA SER A 117 22.43 -24.15 20.55
C SER A 117 23.28 -24.06 21.82
N ARG A 118 24.00 -25.11 22.21
CA ARG A 118 24.96 -25.05 23.32
C ARG A 118 26.30 -24.50 22.84
N ARG A 119 26.51 -23.19 23.06
CA ARG A 119 27.84 -22.60 23.24
C ARG A 119 27.75 -21.45 24.22
#